data_AF-A0A093IXI1-F1
#
_entry.id   AF-A0A093IXI1-F1
#
_cell.length_a   1.000
_cell.length_b   1.000
_cell.length_c   1.000
_cell.angle_alpha   90.00
_cell.angle_beta   90.00
_cell.angle_gamma   90.00
#
_symmetry.space_group_name_H-M   'P 1'
#
loop_
_entity.id
_entity.type
_entity.pdbx_description
1 polymer ?
#
loop_
_entity_poly.entity_id
_entity_poly.type
_entity_poly.pdbx_seq_one_letter_code
_entity_poly.pdbx_strand_id
1 'polypeptide(L)' 'DSTWILPNLPSQCTWTAATPAAMSPHSCIALPKETKILPNILRKIGSTPLVRINKIGKSYGLKCEL' A
#
# COMPACT_ATOMS: atom_id res chain seq x y z
N ASP A 1 -30.06 10.32 19.49
CA ASP A 1 -29.11 10.72 18.44
C ASP A 1 -27.69 10.82 18.97
N SER A 2 -26.91 9.73 18.80
CA SER A 2 -25.46 9.73 19.05
C SER A 2 -24.79 8.46 18.49
N THR A 3 -24.99 8.13 17.21
CA THR A 3 -24.27 7.01 16.57
C THR A 3 -22.94 7.47 15.99
N TRP A 4 -22.13 8.15 16.81
CA TRP A 4 -20.74 8.41 16.46
C TRP A 4 -19.91 7.17 16.80
N ILE A 5 -19.28 6.59 15.80
CA ILE A 5 -18.40 5.44 15.98
C ILE A 5 -17.02 5.96 16.32
N LEU A 6 -16.47 5.48 17.44
CA LEU A 6 -15.11 5.79 17.86
C LEU A 6 -14.10 5.27 16.82
N PRO A 7 -13.16 6.10 16.35
CA PRO A 7 -12.20 5.69 15.33
C PRO A 7 -11.14 4.69 15.83
N ASN A 8 -11.06 4.47 17.15
CA ASN A 8 -10.07 3.60 17.79
C ASN A 8 -10.64 2.24 18.24
N LEU A 9 -11.82 1.85 17.75
CA LEU A 9 -12.34 0.51 18.01
C LEU A 9 -11.38 -0.56 17.44
N PRO A 10 -11.18 -1.69 18.14
CA PRO A 10 -10.39 -2.80 17.62
C PRO A 10 -10.95 -3.30 16.28
N SER A 11 -10.04 -3.63 15.35
CA SER A 11 -10.39 -4.20 14.06
C SER A 11 -11.11 -5.53 14.22
N GLN A 12 -12.17 -5.75 13.44
CA GLN A 12 -12.92 -7.01 13.36
C GLN A 12 -12.49 -7.87 12.16
N CYS A 13 -11.45 -7.45 11.44
CA CYS A 13 -10.93 -8.21 10.31
C CYS A 13 -10.36 -9.55 10.79
N THR A 14 -10.77 -10.65 10.14
CA THR A 14 -10.35 -12.02 10.50
C THR A 14 -9.12 -12.49 9.72
N TRP A 15 -8.46 -11.61 8.97
CA TRP A 15 -7.26 -11.95 8.20
C TRP A 15 -6.11 -12.36 9.13
N THR A 16 -5.38 -13.39 8.73
CA THR A 16 -4.11 -13.80 9.33
C THR A 16 -3.07 -14.07 8.24
N ALA A 17 -1.79 -14.12 8.59
CA ALA A 17 -0.71 -14.42 7.63
C ALA A 17 -0.87 -15.79 6.93
N ALA A 18 -1.63 -16.71 7.52
CA ALA A 18 -1.91 -18.03 6.96
C ALA A 18 -3.18 -18.05 6.09
N THR A 19 -4.03 -17.02 6.12
CA THR A 19 -5.28 -16.97 5.37
C THR A 19 -5.01 -16.84 3.87
N PRO A 20 -5.45 -17.79 3.01
CA PRO A 20 -5.31 -17.67 1.57
C PRO A 20 -6.04 -16.44 1.02
N ALA A 21 -5.46 -15.78 0.02
CA ALA A 21 -6.05 -14.58 -0.58
C ALA A 21 -7.47 -14.81 -1.13
N ALA A 22 -7.76 -16.01 -1.64
CA ALA A 22 -9.08 -16.38 -2.15
C ALA A 22 -10.18 -16.41 -1.08
N MET A 23 -9.83 -16.49 0.21
CA MET A 23 -10.79 -16.44 1.31
C MET A 23 -11.09 -15.01 1.78
N SER A 24 -10.44 -14.00 1.19
CA SER A 24 -10.69 -12.60 1.52
C SER A 24 -12.12 -12.22 1.12
N PRO A 25 -12.93 -11.67 2.04
CA PRO A 25 -14.27 -11.15 1.71
C PRO A 25 -14.22 -9.78 1.03
N HIS A 26 -13.03 -9.20 0.85
CA HIS A 26 -12.84 -7.84 0.33
C HIS A 26 -12.71 -7.80 -1.19
N SER A 27 -13.11 -6.68 -1.79
CA SER A 27 -12.83 -6.41 -3.19
C SER A 27 -11.32 -6.18 -3.39
N CYS A 28 -10.71 -6.98 -4.25
CA CYS A 28 -9.29 -6.89 -4.58
C CYS A 28 -9.14 -6.37 -6.02
N ILE A 29 -8.52 -5.20 -6.16
CA ILE A 29 -8.29 -4.56 -7.45
C ILE A 29 -6.79 -4.64 -7.76
N ALA A 30 -6.44 -5.22 -8.91
CA ALA A 30 -5.05 -5.28 -9.37
C ALA A 30 -4.55 -3.90 -9.81
N LEU A 31 -3.24 -3.66 -9.70
CA LEU A 31 -2.63 -2.42 -10.16
C LEU A 31 -2.85 -2.27 -11.68
N PRO A 32 -3.50 -1.19 -12.16
CA PRO A 32 -3.70 -1.00 -13.58
C PRO A 32 -2.38 -0.66 -14.28
N LYS A 33 -2.22 -1.13 -15.52
CA LYS A 33 -1.09 -0.75 -16.38
C LYS A 33 -1.21 0.72 -16.76
N GLU A 34 -0.09 1.44 -16.70
CA GLU A 34 -0.05 2.84 -17.12
C GLU A 34 -0.28 2.97 -18.63
N THR A 35 -1.19 3.86 -19.03
CA THR A 35 -1.49 4.19 -20.42
C THR A 35 -0.76 5.46 -20.83
N LYS A 36 -0.42 5.60 -22.12
CA LYS A 36 0.30 6.79 -22.62
C LYS A 36 -0.50 8.09 -22.45
N ILE A 37 -1.80 8.01 -22.70
CA ILE A 37 -2.74 9.12 -22.50
C ILE A 37 -3.57 8.74 -21.27
N LEU A 38 -3.50 9.57 -20.24
CA LEU A 38 -4.28 9.40 -19.02
C LEU A 38 -5.63 10.10 -19.21
N PRO A 39 -6.75 9.47 -18.84
CA PRO A 39 -8.07 10.08 -18.98
C PRO A 39 -8.29 11.22 -17.99
N ASN A 40 -7.57 11.23 -16.86
CA ASN A 40 -7.56 12.31 -15.88
C ASN A 40 -6.35 12.18 -14.94
N ILE A 41 -6.12 13.22 -14.13
CA ILE A 41 -4.96 13.31 -13.23
C ILE A 41 -4.97 12.25 -12.10
N LEU A 42 -6.14 11.75 -11.69
CA LEU A 42 -6.22 10.71 -10.66
C LEU A 42 -5.61 9.39 -11.13
N ARG A 43 -5.55 9.15 -12.45
CA ARG A 43 -4.86 7.98 -13.01
C ARG A 43 -3.34 8.05 -12.92
N LYS A 44 -2.78 9.15 -12.43
CA LYS A 44 -1.36 9.28 -12.11
C LYS A 44 -1.02 8.88 -10.66
N ILE A 45 -2.02 8.56 -9.83
CA ILE A 45 -1.82 8.05 -8.47
C ILE A 45 -1.35 6.59 -8.54
N GLY A 46 -0.37 6.23 -7.70
CA GLY A 46 0.29 4.92 -7.74
C GLY A 46 1.51 4.93 -8.65
N SER A 47 2.07 3.75 -8.93
CA SER A 47 3.29 3.57 -9.75
C SER A 47 4.45 4.49 -9.33
N THR A 48 4.56 4.80 -8.04
CA THR A 48 5.62 5.65 -7.49
C THR A 48 6.96 4.91 -7.54
N PRO A 49 8.05 5.56 -7.95
CA PRO A 49 9.34 4.90 -8.08
C PRO A 49 9.87 4.50 -6.71
N LEU A 50 10.38 3.27 -6.60
CA LEU A 50 11.22 2.84 -5.49
C LEU A 50 12.67 3.22 -5.82
N VAL A 51 13.21 4.22 -5.11
CA VAL A 51 14.53 4.81 -5.40
C VAL A 51 15.54 4.40 -4.34
N ARG A 52 16.70 3.90 -4.78
CA ARG A 52 17.81 3.48 -3.93
C ARG A 52 18.48 4.65 -3.18
N ILE A 53 18.81 4.43 -1.92
CA ILE A 53 19.55 5.35 -1.05
C ILE A 53 21.06 5.10 -1.17
N ASN A 54 21.73 5.95 -1.95
CA ASN A 54 23.13 5.71 -2.33
C ASN A 54 24.19 6.22 -1.34
N LYS A 55 23.88 7.29 -0.60
CA LYS A 55 24.87 8.01 0.23
C LYS A 55 24.63 7.84 1.72
N ILE A 56 23.40 8.06 2.18
CA ILE A 56 23.07 8.04 3.61
C ILE A 56 23.33 6.65 4.21
N GLY A 57 22.91 5.57 3.56
CA GLY A 57 23.19 4.21 4.07
C GLY A 57 24.68 3.96 4.26
N LYS A 58 25.49 4.33 3.26
CA LYS A 58 26.96 4.19 3.32
C LYS A 58 27.59 5.08 4.40
N SER A 59 27.12 6.32 4.57
CA SER A 59 27.67 7.24 5.58
C SER A 59 27.44 6.75 7.01
N TYR A 60 26.42 5.92 7.23
CA TYR A 60 26.13 5.27 8.53
C TYR A 60 26.60 3.80 8.58
N GLY A 61 27.45 3.36 7.65
CA GLY A 61 28.06 2.03 7.66
C GLY A 61 27.10 0.88 7.33
N LEU A 62 25.92 1.16 6.78
CA LEU A 62 24.96 0.13 6.38
C LEU A 62 25.48 -0.64 5.16
N LYS A 63 25.42 -1.97 5.26
CA LYS A 63 25.96 -2.90 4.26
C LYS A 63 24.89 -3.50 3.34
N CYS A 64 23.60 -3.28 3.63
CA CYS A 64 22.50 -3.72 2.80
C CYS A 64 22.09 -2.65 1.78
N GLU A 65 21.27 -3.04 0.80
CA GLU A 65 20.58 -2.08 -0.05
C GLU A 65 19.47 -1.38 0.76
N LEU A 66 19.35 -0.07 0.53
CA LEU A 66 18.29 0.80 1.05
C LEU A 66 17.62 1.50 -0.12
#